data_AF-A0A1X2FC34-F1
#
_entry.id   AF-A0A1X2FC34-F1
#
_cell.length_a   1.000
_cell.length_b   1.000
_cell.length_c   1.000
_cell.angle_alpha   90.00
_cell.angle_beta   90.00
_cell.angle_gamma   90.00
#
_symmetry.space_group_name_H-M   'P 1'
#
loop_
_entity.id
_entity.type
_entity.pdbx_description
1 polymer ?
#
loop_
_entity_poly.entity_id
_entity_poly.type
_entity_poly.pdbx_seq_one_letter_code
_entity_poly.pdbx_strand_id
1 'polypeptide(L)'
;MWIMSWEKLAVELRSRRRALNLTQAEVHERGGPAVETLRKLENNRYGRLSQRMRAALEIALQWEPGSIDETLRGGRPTEATNARTVEPTSTNAEGPPAASGDRFALARQVLAMKSTFSKHRDQIEPGARADLINEVTRSAREAEQAIIALLPWLDDSERGEAISLLAELRAEV
;
A
#
# COMPACT_ATOMS: atom_id res chain seq x y z
N MET A 1 -23.89 15.33 -14.90
CA MET A 1 -23.01 16.51 -14.84
C MET A 1 -22.12 16.32 -13.62
N TRP A 2 -20.84 15.95 -13.79
CA TRP A 2 -19.94 15.76 -12.64
C TRP A 2 -19.62 17.11 -12.00
N ILE A 3 -20.00 17.30 -10.74
CA ILE A 3 -19.66 18.49 -9.96
C ILE A 3 -18.18 18.36 -9.57
N MET A 4 -17.33 19.21 -10.16
CA MET A 4 -15.92 19.31 -9.79
C MET A 4 -15.78 20.03 -8.45
N SER A 5 -15.23 19.37 -7.45
CA SER A 5 -15.13 19.86 -6.07
C SER A 5 -13.89 20.73 -5.85
N TRP A 6 -13.86 21.91 -6.46
CA TRP A 6 -12.75 22.87 -6.33
C TRP A 6 -12.56 23.39 -4.90
N GLU A 7 -13.64 23.56 -4.16
CA GLU A 7 -13.60 23.93 -2.75
C GLU A 7 -12.90 22.87 -1.91
N LYS A 8 -13.20 21.59 -2.17
CA LYS A 8 -12.54 20.47 -1.50
C LYS A 8 -11.05 20.47 -1.81
N LEU A 9 -10.67 20.64 -3.07
CA LEU A 9 -9.26 20.74 -3.47
C LEU A 9 -8.54 21.88 -2.73
N ALA A 10 -9.18 23.04 -2.60
CA ALA A 10 -8.61 24.19 -1.88
C ALA A 10 -8.40 23.91 -0.37
N VAL A 11 -9.29 23.13 0.25
CA VAL A 11 -9.15 22.69 1.65
C VAL A 11 -8.00 21.70 1.77
N GLU A 12 -7.97 20.67 0.93
CA GLU A 12 -6.95 19.61 0.99
C GLU A 12 -5.53 20.15 0.71
N LEU A 13 -5.38 21.07 -0.25
CA LEU A 13 -4.11 21.75 -0.53
C LEU A 13 -3.57 22.48 0.72
N ARG A 14 -4.43 23.24 1.41
CA ARG A 14 -4.05 23.96 2.63
C ARG A 14 -3.70 23.02 3.76
N SER A 15 -4.51 21.98 3.96
CA SER A 15 -4.30 20.98 5.02
C SER A 15 -2.99 20.24 4.81
N ARG A 16 -2.72 19.75 3.59
CA ARG A 16 -1.48 19.03 3.28
C ARG A 16 -0.25 19.91 3.40
N ARG A 17 -0.30 21.13 2.87
CA ARG A 17 0.83 22.07 2.98
C ARG A 17 1.19 22.34 4.45
N ARG A 18 0.18 22.50 5.32
CA ARG A 18 0.37 22.66 6.76
C ARG A 18 0.91 21.39 7.42
N ALA A 19 0.41 20.22 7.03
CA ALA A 19 0.91 18.93 7.54
C ALA A 19 2.40 18.71 7.22
N LEU A 20 2.86 19.17 6.05
CA LEU A 20 4.26 19.14 5.64
C LEU A 20 5.10 20.31 6.19
N ASN A 21 4.52 21.20 6.99
CA ASN A 21 5.13 22.43 7.50
C ASN A 21 5.74 23.32 6.40
N LEU A 22 5.09 23.39 5.23
CA LEU A 22 5.57 24.19 4.10
C LEU A 22 4.89 25.56 4.04
N THR A 23 5.67 26.56 3.69
CA THR A 23 5.21 27.84 3.19
C THR A 23 4.81 27.71 1.72
N GLN A 24 4.05 28.69 1.20
CA GLN A 24 3.71 28.72 -0.22
C GLN A 24 4.95 28.92 -1.12
N ALA A 25 5.99 29.59 -0.60
CA ALA A 25 7.26 29.76 -1.30
C ALA A 25 8.02 28.43 -1.42
N GLU A 26 8.10 27.64 -0.34
CA GLU A 26 8.76 26.34 -0.36
C GLU A 26 8.04 25.33 -1.28
N VAL A 27 6.72 25.42 -1.43
CA VAL A 27 5.99 24.62 -2.44
C VAL A 27 6.42 24.99 -3.85
N HIS A 28 6.64 26.28 -4.14
CA HIS A 28 7.15 26.73 -5.43
C HIS A 28 8.58 26.25 -5.68
N GLU A 29 9.46 26.36 -4.68
CA GLU A 29 10.85 25.89 -4.75
C GLU A 29 10.95 24.38 -5.00
N ARG A 30 9.98 23.60 -4.49
CA ARG A 30 9.85 22.16 -4.76
C ARG A 30 9.31 21.83 -6.16
N GLY A 31 9.20 22.82 -7.04
CA GLY A 31 8.71 22.66 -8.41
C GLY A 31 7.20 22.87 -8.56
N GLY A 32 6.51 23.31 -7.49
CA GLY A 32 5.10 23.67 -7.52
C GLY A 32 4.81 25.01 -8.21
N PRO A 33 3.52 25.39 -8.33
CA PRO A 33 3.11 26.65 -8.94
C PRO A 33 3.73 27.88 -8.27
N ALA A 34 3.77 29.00 -8.99
CA ALA A 34 4.06 30.30 -8.40
C ALA A 34 3.16 30.57 -7.18
N VAL A 35 3.71 31.24 -6.18
CA VAL A 35 3.05 31.54 -4.88
C VAL A 35 1.66 32.15 -5.07
N GLU A 36 1.51 33.09 -6.00
CA GLU A 36 0.21 33.73 -6.27
C GLU A 36 -0.82 32.75 -6.87
N THR A 37 -0.36 31.82 -7.71
CA THR A 37 -1.22 30.76 -8.28
C THR A 37 -1.63 29.77 -7.20
N LEU A 38 -0.70 29.36 -6.33
CA LEU A 38 -1.00 28.50 -5.18
C LEU A 38 -2.00 29.18 -4.23
N ARG A 39 -1.82 30.48 -3.95
CA ARG A 39 -2.74 31.28 -3.14
C ARG A 39 -4.14 31.33 -3.75
N LYS A 40 -4.28 31.48 -5.06
CA LYS A 40 -5.58 31.46 -5.75
C LYS A 40 -6.25 30.09 -5.67
N LEU A 41 -5.49 29.01 -5.79
CA LEU A 41 -5.97 27.64 -5.62
C LEU A 41 -6.47 27.39 -4.20
N GLU A 42 -5.68 27.74 -3.19
CA GLU A 42 -6.02 27.57 -1.76
C GLU A 42 -7.25 28.37 -1.32
N ASN A 43 -7.56 29.46 -2.01
CA ASN A 43 -8.74 30.29 -1.77
C ASN A 43 -9.94 29.95 -2.67
N ASN A 44 -9.89 28.83 -3.40
CA ASN A 44 -10.94 28.43 -4.35
C ASN A 44 -11.28 29.53 -5.39
N ARG A 45 -10.26 30.29 -5.83
CA ARG A 45 -10.37 31.35 -6.84
C ARG A 45 -9.83 30.92 -8.20
N TYR A 46 -9.51 29.64 -8.36
CA TYR A 46 -8.88 29.10 -9.56
C TYR A 46 -9.72 27.94 -10.09
N GLY A 47 -10.27 28.07 -11.29
CA GLY A 47 -11.25 27.13 -11.84
C GLY A 47 -10.70 26.16 -12.90
N ARG A 48 -9.40 26.21 -13.24
CA ARG A 48 -8.79 25.37 -14.29
C ARG A 48 -7.33 25.10 -14.01
N LEU A 49 -6.97 23.82 -13.84
CA LEU A 49 -5.57 23.36 -13.72
C LEU A 49 -5.15 22.58 -14.96
N SER A 50 -4.03 22.94 -15.56
CA SER A 50 -3.40 22.13 -16.62
C SER A 50 -2.81 20.85 -16.04
N GLN A 51 -2.68 19.79 -16.85
CA GLN A 51 -2.15 18.52 -16.38
C GLN A 51 -0.71 18.64 -15.84
N ARG A 52 0.12 19.47 -16.47
CA ARG A 52 1.46 19.80 -15.97
C ARG A 52 1.42 20.44 -14.58
N MET A 53 0.47 21.36 -14.34
CA MET A 53 0.33 22.02 -13.04
C MET A 53 -0.18 21.06 -11.96
N ARG A 54 -1.03 20.10 -12.33
CA ARG A 54 -1.51 19.05 -11.42
C ARG A 54 -0.34 18.16 -10.97
N ALA A 55 0.42 17.64 -11.92
CA ALA A 55 1.60 16.82 -11.61
C ALA A 55 2.62 17.56 -10.75
N ALA A 56 2.88 18.85 -11.04
CA ALA A 56 3.78 19.68 -10.24
C ALA A 56 3.31 19.86 -8.79
N LEU A 57 2.01 20.06 -8.58
CA LEU A 57 1.41 20.14 -7.24
C LEU A 57 1.46 18.80 -6.50
N GLU A 58 1.16 17.71 -7.19
CA GLU A 58 1.19 16.36 -6.62
C GLU A 58 2.60 16.02 -6.13
N ILE A 59 3.63 16.30 -6.93
CA ILE A 59 5.03 16.11 -6.54
C ILE A 59 5.41 17.00 -5.35
N ALA A 60 5.11 18.31 -5.43
CA ALA A 60 5.53 19.27 -4.39
C ALA A 60 4.86 18.99 -3.03
N LEU A 61 3.64 18.45 -3.03
CA LEU A 61 2.86 18.11 -1.84
C LEU A 61 2.96 16.65 -1.43
N GLN A 62 3.86 15.88 -2.04
CA GLN A 62 4.05 14.46 -1.76
C GLN A 62 2.70 13.72 -1.80
N TRP A 63 1.99 13.90 -2.90
CA TRP A 63 0.79 13.17 -3.27
C TRP A 63 1.09 12.26 -4.44
N GLU A 64 0.38 11.13 -4.50
CA GLU A 64 0.44 10.23 -5.64
C GLU A 64 -0.13 10.90 -6.90
N PRO A 65 0.40 10.58 -8.09
CA PRO A 65 -0.15 11.08 -9.35
C PRO A 65 -1.65 10.78 -9.48
N GLY A 66 -2.45 11.78 -9.81
CA GLY A 66 -3.91 11.66 -9.94
C GLY A 66 -4.71 12.00 -8.68
N SER A 67 -4.05 12.26 -7.54
CA SER A 67 -4.69 12.69 -6.29
C SER A 67 -5.52 13.97 -6.44
N ILE A 68 -5.09 14.89 -7.30
CA ILE A 68 -5.85 16.12 -7.59
C ILE A 68 -7.13 15.79 -8.35
N ASP A 69 -7.06 14.87 -9.31
CA ASP A 69 -8.23 14.44 -10.08
C ASP A 69 -9.23 13.71 -9.19
N GLU A 70 -8.75 12.85 -8.29
CA GLU A 70 -9.57 12.17 -7.29
C GLU A 70 -10.28 13.17 -6.37
N THR A 71 -9.56 14.17 -5.87
CA THR A 71 -10.13 15.21 -5.02
C THR A 71 -11.20 16.03 -5.75
N LEU A 72 -10.95 16.36 -7.03
CA LEU A 72 -11.93 17.07 -7.86
C LEU A 72 -13.18 16.23 -8.16
N ARG A 73 -13.06 14.90 -8.20
CA ARG A 73 -14.20 13.97 -8.28
C ARG A 73 -14.94 13.82 -6.94
N GLY A 74 -14.47 14.46 -5.87
CA GLY A 74 -15.05 14.36 -4.53
C GLY A 74 -14.41 13.29 -3.64
N GLY A 75 -13.37 12.59 -4.13
CA GLY A 75 -12.52 11.69 -3.35
C GLY A 75 -11.54 12.46 -2.45
N ARG A 76 -10.52 11.77 -1.93
CA ARG A 76 -9.46 12.39 -1.11
C ARG A 76 -8.11 12.23 -1.83
N PRO A 77 -7.14 13.12 -1.62
CA PRO A 77 -5.82 12.94 -2.18
C PRO A 77 -5.10 11.77 -1.49
N THR A 78 -4.30 11.03 -2.25
CA THR A 78 -3.47 9.95 -1.71
C THR A 78 -2.08 10.48 -1.43
N GLU A 79 -1.61 10.33 -0.20
CA GLU A 79 -0.28 10.77 0.19
C GLU A 79 0.78 9.81 -0.35
N ALA A 80 1.79 10.35 -1.03
CA ALA A 80 2.93 9.58 -1.50
C ALA A 80 3.68 9.05 -0.27
N THR A 81 3.51 7.77 0.03
CA THR A 81 4.21 7.09 1.12
C THR A 81 5.66 6.99 0.71
N ASN A 82 6.49 7.91 1.22
CA ASN A 82 7.93 7.69 1.25
C ASN A 82 8.16 6.58 2.29
N ALA A 83 8.22 5.34 1.82
CA ALA A 83 8.23 4.15 2.66
C ALA A 83 9.49 4.09 3.53
N ARG A 84 9.38 4.68 4.72
CA ARG A 84 10.03 4.17 5.93
C ARG A 84 9.15 4.54 7.12
N THR A 85 8.17 3.69 7.40
CA THR A 85 7.77 3.21 8.73
C THR A 85 6.56 2.28 8.58
N VAL A 86 6.65 1.19 9.31
CA VAL A 86 5.80 0.01 9.39
C VAL A 86 4.36 0.29 9.89
N GLU A 87 3.40 -0.30 9.17
CA GLU A 87 2.13 -0.95 9.61
C GLU A 87 0.97 -0.12 10.25
N PRO A 88 -0.26 -0.66 10.34
CA PRO A 88 -1.13 -1.10 9.23
C PRO A 88 -2.61 -0.66 9.44
N THR A 89 -3.47 -1.03 8.47
CA THR A 89 -4.96 -1.07 8.51
C THR A 89 -5.65 0.06 7.75
N SER A 90 -6.04 -0.23 6.50
CA SER A 90 -7.46 -0.23 6.16
C SER A 90 -7.70 -0.97 4.84
N THR A 91 -8.55 -1.98 4.99
CA THR A 91 -9.22 -2.85 4.02
C THR A 91 -9.83 -2.11 2.81
N ASN A 92 -9.75 -2.80 1.66
CA ASN A 92 -10.43 -2.61 0.37
C ASN A 92 -9.62 -1.92 -0.75
N ALA A 93 -8.85 -2.72 -1.48
CA ALA A 93 -8.68 -2.55 -2.92
C ALA A 93 -8.34 -3.91 -3.55
N GLU A 94 -9.23 -4.44 -4.38
CA GLU A 94 -8.90 -5.42 -5.44
C GLU A 94 -7.99 -4.72 -6.48
N GLY A 95 -6.73 -4.50 -6.09
CA GLY A 95 -5.64 -4.03 -6.95
C GLY A 95 -4.31 -4.58 -6.42
N PRO A 96 -3.27 -4.72 -7.29
CA PRO A 96 -2.00 -5.35 -6.94
C PRO A 96 -1.50 -4.93 -5.56
N PRO A 97 -1.18 -5.86 -4.63
CA PRO A 97 -0.66 -5.46 -3.34
C PRO A 97 0.59 -4.66 -3.63
N ALA A 98 0.59 -3.44 -3.11
CA ALA A 98 1.66 -2.48 -3.32
C ALA A 98 3.01 -3.20 -3.16
N ALA A 99 3.78 -3.25 -4.24
CA ALA A 99 5.07 -3.91 -4.32
C ALA A 99 6.09 -3.13 -3.48
N SER A 100 6.03 -3.32 -2.17
CA SER A 100 6.98 -2.76 -1.20
C SER A 100 7.00 -3.66 0.04
N GLY A 101 7.26 -4.94 -0.18
CA GLY A 101 7.35 -5.95 0.88
C GLY A 101 7.67 -7.32 0.28
N ASP A 102 8.21 -8.21 1.11
CA ASP A 102 8.37 -9.61 0.75
C ASP A 102 6.98 -10.27 0.64
N ARG A 103 6.47 -10.39 -0.60
CA ARG A 103 5.10 -10.88 -0.89
C ARG A 103 4.87 -12.33 -0.43
N PHE A 104 5.94 -13.07 -0.16
CA PHE A 104 5.91 -14.45 0.30
C PHE A 104 6.33 -14.63 1.77
N ALA A 105 6.47 -13.53 2.53
CA ALA A 105 6.92 -13.58 3.92
C ALA A 105 6.08 -14.53 4.80
N LEU A 106 4.75 -14.51 4.66
CA LEU A 106 3.85 -15.39 5.41
C LEU A 106 4.12 -16.87 5.10
N ALA A 107 4.29 -17.22 3.82
CA ALA A 107 4.61 -18.59 3.42
C ALA A 107 5.96 -19.05 4.00
N ARG A 108 7.00 -18.21 3.93
CA ARG A 108 8.31 -18.54 4.51
C ARG A 108 8.26 -18.65 6.03
N GLN A 109 7.47 -17.82 6.72
CA GLN A 109 7.28 -17.91 8.16
C GLN A 109 6.60 -19.23 8.57
N VAL A 110 5.57 -19.65 7.83
CA VAL A 110 4.90 -20.95 8.10
C VAL A 110 5.86 -22.11 7.83
N LEU A 111 6.66 -22.06 6.77
CA LEU A 111 7.68 -23.08 6.49
C LEU A 111 8.77 -23.14 7.58
N ALA A 112 9.22 -21.98 8.09
CA ALA A 112 10.15 -21.92 9.22
C ALA A 112 9.52 -22.51 10.50
N MET A 113 8.23 -22.26 10.73
CA MET A 113 7.48 -22.85 11.83
C MET A 113 7.34 -24.37 11.68
N LYS A 114 7.00 -24.88 10.49
CA LYS A 114 6.99 -26.31 10.15
C LYS A 114 8.35 -26.96 10.42
N SER A 115 9.44 -26.37 9.92
CA SER A 115 10.80 -26.89 10.12
C SER A 115 11.20 -26.97 11.59
N THR A 116 10.89 -25.92 12.36
CA THR A 116 11.16 -25.87 13.81
C THR A 116 10.32 -26.91 14.54
N PHE A 117 9.04 -27.02 14.20
CA PHE A 117 8.15 -28.02 14.79
C PHE A 117 8.63 -29.45 14.50
N SER A 118 8.95 -29.79 13.25
CA SER A 118 9.44 -31.12 12.88
C SER A 118 10.71 -31.51 13.65
N LYS A 119 11.61 -30.55 13.95
CA LYS A 119 12.81 -30.80 14.77
C LYS A 119 12.49 -31.11 16.23
N HIS A 120 11.45 -30.51 16.80
CA HIS A 120 11.09 -30.65 18.22
C HIS A 120 9.91 -31.59 18.48
N ARG A 121 9.27 -32.10 17.42
CA ARG A 121 8.03 -32.87 17.44
C ARG A 121 8.02 -34.03 18.43
N ASP A 122 9.14 -34.75 18.53
CA ASP A 122 9.25 -35.96 19.35
C ASP A 122 9.46 -35.64 20.84
N GLN A 123 9.72 -34.37 21.18
CA GLN A 123 9.88 -33.88 22.56
C GLN A 123 8.57 -33.27 23.11
N ILE A 124 7.56 -33.08 22.25
CA ILE A 124 6.28 -32.45 22.60
C ILE A 124 5.30 -33.53 23.06
N GLU A 125 4.54 -33.22 24.11
CA GLU A 125 3.48 -34.07 24.62
C GLU A 125 2.44 -34.38 23.51
N PRO A 126 1.94 -35.63 23.39
CA PRO A 126 1.07 -36.04 22.29
C PRO A 126 -0.17 -35.17 22.04
N GLY A 127 -0.83 -34.68 23.09
CA GLY A 127 -1.97 -33.75 22.98
C GLY A 127 -1.55 -32.39 22.43
N ALA A 128 -0.53 -31.77 23.03
CA ALA A 128 0.02 -30.50 22.54
C ALA A 128 0.57 -30.59 21.11
N ARG A 129 1.13 -31.75 20.72
CA ARG A 129 1.59 -32.04 19.35
C ARG A 129 0.43 -32.03 18.36
N ALA A 130 -0.71 -32.63 18.70
CA ALA A 130 -1.88 -32.67 17.82
C ALA A 130 -2.46 -31.27 17.58
N ASP A 131 -2.55 -30.44 18.63
CA ASP A 131 -3.03 -29.06 18.53
C ASP A 131 -2.11 -28.21 17.64
N LEU A 132 -0.79 -28.35 17.82
CA LEU A 132 0.19 -27.65 17.00
C LEU A 132 0.16 -28.10 15.53
N ILE A 133 -0.04 -29.39 15.24
CA ILE A 133 -0.21 -29.89 13.87
C ILE A 133 -1.45 -29.26 13.21
N ASN A 134 -2.56 -29.17 13.94
CA ASN A 134 -3.78 -28.54 13.42
C ASN A 134 -3.58 -27.05 13.12
N GLU A 135 -2.88 -26.34 14.00
CA GLU A 135 -2.60 -24.92 13.83
C GLU A 135 -1.64 -24.65 12.67
N VAL A 136 -0.57 -25.45 12.55
CA VAL A 136 0.37 -25.40 11.43
C VAL A 136 -0.35 -25.69 10.10
N THR A 137 -1.26 -26.67 10.08
CA THR A 137 -2.06 -27.01 8.90
C THR A 137 -3.00 -25.87 8.50
N ARG A 138 -3.64 -25.21 9.48
CA ARG A 138 -4.47 -24.02 9.22
C ARG A 138 -3.62 -22.88 8.64
N SER A 139 -2.50 -22.58 9.29
CA SER A 139 -1.57 -21.53 8.86
C SER A 139 -1.04 -21.78 7.44
N ALA A 140 -0.74 -23.04 7.08
CA ALA A 140 -0.29 -23.40 5.75
C ALA A 140 -1.36 -23.16 4.67
N ARG A 141 -2.63 -23.44 4.97
CA ARG A 141 -3.74 -23.14 4.06
C ARG A 141 -3.94 -21.64 3.87
N GLU A 142 -3.81 -20.85 4.93
CA GLU A 142 -3.90 -19.39 4.85
C GLU A 142 -2.77 -18.80 3.98
N ALA A 143 -1.54 -19.27 4.17
CA ALA A 143 -0.40 -18.89 3.33
C ALA A 143 -0.60 -19.29 1.85
N GLU A 144 -1.17 -20.47 1.59
CA GLU A 144 -1.52 -20.91 0.24
C GLU A 144 -2.56 -19.98 -0.41
N GLN A 145 -3.63 -19.63 0.31
CA GLN A 145 -4.67 -18.72 -0.20
C GLN A 145 -4.09 -17.33 -0.51
N ALA A 146 -3.17 -16.85 0.33
CA ALA A 146 -2.45 -15.61 0.07
C ALA A 146 -1.63 -15.71 -1.24
N ILE A 147 -0.87 -16.79 -1.46
CA ILE A 147 -0.12 -16.98 -2.70
C ILE A 147 -1.06 -17.06 -3.92
N ILE A 148 -2.16 -17.80 -3.82
CA ILE A 148 -3.14 -17.95 -4.92
C ILE A 148 -3.73 -16.59 -5.31
N ALA A 149 -4.07 -15.75 -4.33
CA ALA A 149 -4.56 -14.40 -4.56
C ALA A 149 -3.53 -13.51 -5.27
N LEU A 150 -2.24 -13.78 -5.09
CA LEU A 150 -1.15 -13.03 -5.73
C LEU A 150 -0.88 -13.46 -7.17
N LEU A 151 -1.16 -14.71 -7.54
CA LEU A 151 -0.82 -15.31 -8.85
C LEU A 151 -1.11 -14.42 -10.07
N PRO A 152 -2.26 -13.72 -10.17
CA PRO A 152 -2.57 -12.88 -11.32
C PRO A 152 -1.59 -11.70 -11.52
N TRP A 153 -0.85 -11.34 -10.48
CA TRP A 153 -0.04 -10.13 -10.39
C TRP A 153 1.45 -10.40 -10.24
N LEU A 154 1.84 -11.67 -10.25
CA LEU A 154 3.23 -12.09 -10.22
C LEU A 154 3.83 -12.05 -11.62
N ASP A 155 5.10 -11.68 -11.72
CA ASP A 155 5.90 -11.92 -12.93
C ASP A 155 6.28 -13.41 -13.07
N ASP A 156 6.96 -13.77 -14.15
CA ASP A 156 7.27 -15.18 -14.44
C ASP A 156 8.24 -15.81 -13.43
N SER A 157 9.19 -15.02 -12.91
CA SER A 157 10.14 -15.46 -11.87
C SER A 157 9.42 -15.65 -10.54
N GLU A 158 8.57 -14.68 -10.17
CA GLU A 158 7.77 -14.71 -8.96
C GLU A 158 6.74 -15.85 -8.97
N ARG A 159 6.16 -16.18 -10.14
CA ARG A 159 5.28 -17.35 -10.29
C ARG A 159 6.03 -18.65 -10.07
N GLY A 160 7.26 -18.78 -10.58
CA GLY A 160 8.10 -19.94 -10.33
C GLY A 160 8.34 -20.17 -8.83
N GLU A 161 8.67 -19.11 -8.11
CA GLU A 161 8.84 -19.14 -6.65
C GLU A 161 7.53 -19.47 -5.91
N ALA A 162 6.40 -18.86 -6.32
CA ALA A 162 5.09 -19.15 -5.76
C ALA A 162 4.72 -20.64 -5.88
N ILE A 163 5.01 -21.26 -7.03
CA ILE A 163 4.76 -22.69 -7.26
C ILE A 163 5.60 -23.55 -6.32
N SER A 164 6.88 -23.23 -6.14
CA SER A 164 7.76 -23.94 -5.19
C SER A 164 7.24 -23.83 -3.75
N LEU A 165 6.85 -22.64 -3.32
CA LEU A 165 6.31 -22.43 -1.97
C LEU A 165 4.98 -23.16 -1.75
N LEU A 166 4.08 -23.17 -2.75
CA LEU A 166 2.83 -23.94 -2.68
C LEU A 166 3.09 -25.44 -2.54
N ALA A 167 4.08 -25.97 -3.25
CA ALA A 167 4.46 -27.38 -3.13
C ALA A 167 4.96 -27.71 -1.71
N GLU A 168 5.79 -26.85 -1.13
CA GLU A 168 6.33 -27.04 0.23
C GLU A 168 5.27 -26.86 1.33
N LEU A 169 4.33 -25.92 1.15
CA LEU A 169 3.23 -25.72 2.10
C LEU A 169 2.32 -26.94 2.18
N ARG A 170 2.04 -27.57 1.02
CA ARG A 170 1.22 -28.78 0.90
C ARG A 170 1.92 -30.07 1.31
N ALA A 171 3.25 -30.07 1.40
CA ALA A 171 3.98 -31.22 1.93
C ALA A 171 3.58 -31.49 3.39
N GLU A 172 3.39 -32.75 3.74
CA GLU A 172 3.02 -33.19 5.09
C GLU A 172 4.14 -32.86 6.12
N VAL A 173 3.75 -32.72 7.39
CA VAL A 173 4.61 -32.32 8.54
C VAL A 173 5.10 -33.51 9.36
#